data_AF-A0A7Y1VLD4-F1
#
_entry.id   AF-A0A7Y1VLD4-F1
#
_cell.length_a   1.000
_cell.length_b   1.000
_cell.length_c   1.000
_cell.angle_alpha   90.00
_cell.angle_beta   90.00
_cell.angle_gamma   90.00
#
_symmetry.space_group_name_H-M   'P 1'
#
loop_
_entity.id
_entity.type
_entity.pdbx_description
1 polymer ?
#
loop_
_entity_poly.entity_id
_entity_poly.type
_entity_poly.pdbx_seq_one_letter_code
_entity_poly.pdbx_strand_id
1 'polypeptide(L)'
;GKPKFELKQDTIVVDSKFSYSKNWLQGTFTPEDKGTYRLSGQVVDDSDTIKGRLVLPNGTESSFSANKTAAHEEKEKEDKEAEEAPKVMPVTYPNMAYGSASKPQPTTILFKNATVWTNEAEGILENTDVLIKNGKISKVGNDLSAGGAQVVDATGKHLTSGVIDEHTHIAALSVNEAGHNSSAEVRMYDVVDHEDIDVYRNLAGGVTAVQLLHGSANPIGGRSAILRLKWGEDAEGMHFEGAPKFIKFALGENVKQSNWQSFSRFPQTRMGVEQVFMSYFQQAKEYDAKKKAGQAVRYDEELEVLAEILNGERFISCHSYVQSEINMLMKVAEKFDFRVNTFTHILEGYKVADKMAEHGVGGSTFSDWWAYKYEVNDAIPYNAAIMASQGVTVAINSDDSEMSRRLNQEAAKTVKYGGVSEEEAWKMVTLNPAKLLHLDDRVGSIKEGKEADVVLWTDHPLSVYARAEKTLIQGAVYFDMETDKKHREAIKKERSELISMMLKAKGNGGKTQKAKQTKKPKFECETL
;
A
#
# COMPACT_ATOMS: atom_id res chain seq x y z
N GLY A 1 9.54 -40.07 -32.56
CA GLY A 1 8.32 -39.44 -33.08
C GLY A 1 7.66 -38.62 -31.98
N LYS A 2 6.77 -37.68 -32.31
CA LYS A 2 5.91 -37.04 -31.29
C LYS A 2 4.91 -38.10 -30.82
N PRO A 3 4.87 -38.48 -29.53
CA PRO A 3 3.91 -39.47 -29.05
C PRO A 3 2.48 -38.95 -29.26
N LYS A 4 1.59 -39.82 -29.77
CA LYS A 4 0.15 -39.58 -29.74
C LYS A 4 -0.41 -40.12 -28.43
N PHE A 5 -1.44 -39.46 -27.91
CA PHE A 5 -2.05 -39.79 -26.63
C PHE A 5 -3.55 -39.92 -26.82
N GLU A 6 -4.14 -40.92 -26.15
CA GLU A 6 -5.57 -41.14 -26.08
C GLU A 6 -5.91 -41.37 -24.60
N LEU A 7 -6.92 -40.67 -24.10
CA LEU A 7 -7.44 -40.88 -22.75
C LEU A 7 -8.79 -41.58 -22.85
N LYS A 8 -8.97 -42.66 -22.11
CA LYS A 8 -10.25 -43.38 -21.98
C LYS A 8 -10.72 -43.37 -20.54
N GLN A 9 -12.02 -43.20 -20.36
CA GLN A 9 -12.73 -43.56 -19.13
C GLN A 9 -13.54 -44.83 -19.44
N ASP A 10 -13.10 -45.95 -18.88
CA ASP A 10 -13.57 -47.30 -19.25
C ASP A 10 -13.41 -47.56 -20.76
N THR A 11 -14.50 -47.53 -21.52
CA THR A 11 -14.52 -47.71 -22.98
C THR A 11 -14.72 -46.42 -23.77
N ILE A 12 -15.00 -45.30 -23.11
CA ILE A 12 -15.34 -44.02 -23.75
C ILE A 12 -14.06 -43.20 -23.93
N VAL A 13 -13.81 -42.77 -25.17
CA VAL A 13 -12.72 -41.84 -25.49
C VAL A 13 -13.08 -40.46 -24.97
N VAL A 14 -12.21 -39.89 -24.14
CA VAL A 14 -12.38 -38.55 -23.58
C VAL A 14 -11.65 -37.54 -24.46
N ASP A 15 -12.32 -36.42 -24.80
CA ASP A 15 -11.66 -35.33 -25.52
C ASP A 15 -10.42 -34.89 -24.75
N SER A 16 -9.26 -35.06 -25.38
CA SER A 16 -7.99 -34.89 -24.71
C SER A 16 -6.89 -34.44 -25.65
N LYS A 17 -6.03 -33.57 -25.14
CA LYS A 17 -4.88 -33.01 -25.86
C LYS A 17 -3.67 -33.10 -24.95
N PHE A 18 -2.69 -33.88 -25.39
CA PHE A 18 -1.45 -34.05 -24.66
C PHE A 18 -0.26 -33.60 -25.51
N SER A 19 0.78 -33.16 -24.82
CA SER A 19 2.06 -32.80 -25.38
C SER A 19 3.17 -33.38 -24.52
N TYR A 20 4.22 -33.82 -25.18
CA TYR A 20 5.42 -34.32 -24.54
C TYR A 20 6.64 -33.56 -25.06
N SER A 21 7.40 -32.97 -24.16
CA SER A 21 8.62 -32.25 -24.48
C SER A 21 9.55 -32.20 -23.28
N LYS A 22 10.86 -32.38 -23.50
CA LYS A 22 11.91 -32.28 -22.46
C LYS A 22 11.58 -33.12 -21.19
N ASN A 23 11.10 -34.34 -21.37
CA ASN A 23 10.70 -35.26 -20.30
C ASN A 23 9.51 -34.79 -19.46
N TRP A 24 8.69 -33.85 -19.97
CA TRP A 24 7.43 -33.45 -19.36
C TRP A 24 6.26 -33.89 -20.22
N LEU A 25 5.32 -34.62 -19.59
CA LEU A 25 3.99 -34.86 -20.12
C LEU A 25 3.06 -33.78 -19.60
N GLN A 26 2.42 -33.04 -20.51
CA GLN A 26 1.39 -32.06 -20.19
C GLN A 26 0.13 -32.39 -20.97
N GLY A 27 -1.01 -32.38 -20.32
CA GLY A 27 -2.27 -32.79 -20.92
C GLY A 27 -3.47 -32.01 -20.43
N THR A 28 -4.47 -31.90 -21.29
CA THR A 28 -5.81 -31.43 -20.96
C THR A 28 -6.81 -32.49 -21.37
N PHE A 29 -7.84 -32.71 -20.58
CA PHE A 29 -8.95 -33.58 -20.97
C PHE A 29 -10.27 -33.09 -20.38
N THR A 30 -11.38 -33.36 -21.07
CA THR A 30 -12.72 -32.91 -20.68
C THR A 30 -13.66 -34.12 -20.67
N PRO A 31 -13.87 -34.80 -19.52
CA PRO A 31 -14.89 -35.83 -19.39
C PRO A 31 -16.28 -35.17 -19.56
N GLU A 32 -17.22 -35.87 -20.20
CA GLU A 32 -18.58 -35.37 -20.49
C GLU A 32 -19.16 -34.58 -19.31
N ASP A 33 -19.51 -33.31 -19.57
CA ASP A 33 -20.13 -32.34 -18.66
C ASP A 33 -19.39 -32.03 -17.34
N LYS A 34 -18.12 -32.42 -17.20
CA LYS A 34 -17.33 -32.22 -15.97
C LYS A 34 -16.27 -31.14 -16.05
N GLY A 35 -16.18 -30.39 -17.14
CA GLY A 35 -15.21 -29.32 -17.35
C GLY A 35 -13.77 -29.83 -17.59
N THR A 36 -12.85 -28.91 -17.90
CA THR A 36 -11.50 -29.27 -18.34
C THR A 36 -10.56 -29.54 -17.17
N TYR A 37 -9.97 -30.74 -17.17
CA TYR A 37 -8.90 -31.17 -16.29
C TYR A 37 -7.55 -30.90 -16.96
N ARG A 38 -6.53 -30.54 -16.17
CA ARG A 38 -5.17 -30.28 -16.66
C ARG A 38 -4.17 -31.06 -15.86
N LEU A 39 -3.28 -31.79 -16.52
CA LEU A 39 -2.24 -32.57 -15.85
C LEU A 39 -0.85 -32.18 -16.33
N SER A 40 0.12 -32.28 -15.43
CA SER A 40 1.54 -32.19 -15.76
C SER A 40 2.35 -33.16 -14.90
N GLY A 41 3.13 -34.03 -15.52
CA GLY A 41 4.02 -34.96 -14.82
C GLY A 41 5.36 -35.06 -15.54
N GLN A 42 6.42 -35.27 -14.76
CA GLN A 42 7.73 -35.55 -15.31
C GLN A 42 7.82 -37.05 -15.61
N VAL A 43 8.29 -37.38 -16.80
CA VAL A 43 8.60 -38.75 -17.21
C VAL A 43 10.05 -39.00 -16.83
N VAL A 44 10.27 -40.03 -16.02
CA VAL A 44 11.60 -40.45 -15.57
C VAL A 44 11.95 -41.71 -16.35
N ASP A 45 13.13 -41.73 -16.97
CA ASP A 45 13.50 -42.75 -17.97
C ASP A 45 13.51 -44.20 -17.41
N ASP A 46 13.67 -44.37 -16.10
CA ASP A 46 13.71 -45.67 -15.40
C ASP A 46 12.42 -46.00 -14.61
N SER A 47 11.30 -45.34 -14.90
CA SER A 47 10.02 -45.56 -14.18
C SER A 47 8.87 -45.83 -15.13
N ASP A 48 8.17 -46.95 -14.93
CA ASP A 48 6.89 -47.23 -15.61
C ASP A 48 5.73 -46.42 -15.05
N THR A 49 5.96 -45.66 -13.97
CA THR A 49 4.97 -44.79 -13.35
C THR A 49 5.32 -43.32 -13.60
N ILE A 50 4.35 -42.56 -14.12
CA ILE A 50 4.39 -41.10 -14.18
C ILE A 50 3.55 -40.58 -13.02
N LYS A 51 4.17 -39.82 -12.12
CA LYS A 51 3.45 -39.06 -11.09
C LYS A 51 3.48 -37.59 -11.46
N GLY A 52 2.41 -36.89 -11.16
CA GLY A 52 2.35 -35.48 -11.47
C GLY A 52 1.19 -34.77 -10.81
N ARG A 53 1.08 -33.49 -11.16
CA ARG A 53 0.06 -32.58 -10.69
C ARG A 53 -1.15 -32.66 -11.60
N LEU A 54 -2.34 -32.75 -11.00
CA LEU A 54 -3.64 -32.64 -11.64
C LEU A 54 -4.30 -31.34 -11.16
N VAL A 55 -4.86 -30.56 -12.07
CA VAL A 55 -5.65 -29.37 -11.78
C VAL A 55 -7.07 -29.64 -12.25
N LEU A 56 -7.99 -29.62 -11.30
CA LEU A 56 -9.42 -29.82 -11.50
C LEU A 56 -10.05 -28.60 -12.21
N PRO A 57 -11.26 -28.73 -12.78
CA PRO A 57 -11.98 -27.64 -13.43
C PRO A 57 -12.13 -26.38 -12.55
N ASN A 58 -12.37 -26.58 -11.24
CA ASN A 58 -12.47 -25.51 -10.25
C ASN A 58 -11.10 -24.89 -9.84
N GLY A 59 -10.01 -25.29 -10.49
CA GLY A 59 -8.65 -24.84 -10.22
C GLY A 59 -7.96 -25.54 -9.06
N THR A 60 -8.63 -26.47 -8.36
CA THR A 60 -8.04 -27.21 -7.23
C THR A 60 -6.98 -28.19 -7.70
N GLU A 61 -5.88 -28.23 -6.96
CA GLU A 61 -4.75 -29.12 -7.26
C GLU A 61 -4.93 -30.45 -6.56
N SER A 62 -4.59 -31.52 -7.26
CA SER A 62 -4.49 -32.89 -6.77
C SER A 62 -3.26 -33.55 -7.41
N SER A 63 -2.99 -34.80 -7.04
CA SER A 63 -1.96 -35.62 -7.68
C SER A 63 -2.60 -36.65 -8.60
N PHE A 64 -1.93 -36.97 -9.71
CA PHE A 64 -2.25 -38.16 -10.49
C PHE A 64 -1.05 -39.12 -10.53
N SER A 65 -1.35 -40.38 -10.77
CA SER A 65 -0.38 -41.42 -11.08
C SER A 65 -0.86 -42.17 -12.31
N ALA A 66 0.00 -42.38 -13.30
CA ALA A 66 -0.28 -43.16 -14.49
C ALA A 66 0.77 -44.26 -14.63
N ASN A 67 0.34 -45.49 -14.89
CA ASN A 67 1.24 -46.62 -15.13
C ASN A 67 1.23 -46.96 -16.62
N LYS A 68 2.40 -47.27 -17.16
CA LYS A 68 2.56 -47.74 -18.55
C LYS A 68 1.97 -49.16 -18.67
N THR A 69 1.07 -49.35 -19.64
CA THR A 69 0.35 -50.63 -19.82
C THR A 69 0.64 -51.33 -21.15
N ALA A 70 1.06 -50.61 -22.21
CA ALA A 70 1.37 -51.18 -23.52
C ALA A 70 2.30 -50.28 -24.38
N ALA A 71 2.83 -50.82 -25.48
CA ALA A 71 3.60 -50.09 -26.49
C ALA A 71 2.67 -49.38 -27.51
N HIS A 72 3.18 -48.34 -28.17
CA HIS A 72 2.41 -47.42 -29.02
C HIS A 72 1.91 -48.03 -30.34
N GLU A 73 0.64 -47.82 -30.70
CA GLU A 73 0.06 -48.04 -32.04
C GLU A 73 -0.60 -46.75 -32.57
N GLU A 74 -0.55 -46.53 -33.89
CA GLU A 74 -1.07 -45.32 -34.56
C GLU A 74 -2.52 -45.44 -35.03
N LYS A 75 -3.34 -44.41 -34.77
CA LYS A 75 -4.61 -44.15 -35.47
C LYS A 75 -4.79 -42.66 -35.83
N GLU A 76 -5.71 -42.42 -36.77
CA GLU A 76 -6.02 -41.13 -37.42
C GLU A 76 -7.00 -40.25 -36.62
N LYS A 77 -7.03 -38.95 -36.95
CA LYS A 77 -7.73 -37.87 -36.22
C LYS A 77 -9.11 -37.58 -36.80
N GLU A 78 -10.08 -37.30 -35.92
CA GLU A 78 -11.40 -36.76 -36.24
C GLU A 78 -11.48 -35.22 -36.12
N ASP A 79 -12.52 -34.68 -36.77
CA ASP A 79 -12.78 -33.29 -37.10
C ASP A 79 -13.25 -32.41 -35.91
N LYS A 80 -13.09 -31.09 -36.09
CA LYS A 80 -13.33 -30.06 -35.08
C LYS A 80 -14.80 -29.64 -34.98
N GLU A 81 -15.32 -29.58 -33.76
CA GLU A 81 -16.60 -28.93 -33.43
C GLU A 81 -16.56 -27.40 -33.50
N ALA A 82 -17.74 -26.83 -33.74
CA ALA A 82 -18.00 -25.41 -33.97
C ALA A 82 -17.69 -24.51 -32.75
N GLU A 83 -17.31 -23.26 -33.05
CA GLU A 83 -16.98 -22.24 -32.05
C GLU A 83 -18.21 -21.76 -31.28
N GLU A 84 -18.30 -22.10 -29.99
CA GLU A 84 -19.11 -21.36 -29.03
C GLU A 84 -18.46 -20.01 -28.70
N ALA A 85 -19.27 -18.95 -28.57
CA ALA A 85 -18.79 -17.65 -28.12
C ALA A 85 -18.11 -17.76 -26.73
N PRO A 86 -16.98 -17.06 -26.51
CA PRO A 86 -16.31 -17.10 -25.22
C PRO A 86 -17.22 -16.51 -24.14
N LYS A 87 -17.29 -17.19 -23.00
CA LYS A 87 -18.01 -16.66 -21.83
C LYS A 87 -17.33 -15.37 -21.37
N VAL A 88 -18.12 -14.32 -21.21
CA VAL A 88 -17.67 -13.04 -20.69
C VAL A 88 -17.76 -13.07 -19.16
N MET A 89 -16.65 -12.77 -18.49
CA MET A 89 -16.61 -12.66 -17.02
C MET A 89 -17.23 -11.32 -16.58
N PRO A 90 -17.92 -11.27 -15.42
CA PRO A 90 -18.49 -10.03 -14.92
C PRO A 90 -17.40 -8.99 -14.64
N VAL A 91 -17.71 -7.72 -14.88
CA VAL A 91 -16.82 -6.60 -14.53
C VAL A 91 -16.78 -6.46 -13.01
N THR A 92 -15.59 -6.23 -12.48
CA THR A 92 -15.35 -5.97 -11.06
C THR A 92 -14.70 -4.61 -10.85
N TYR A 93 -14.69 -4.13 -9.61
CA TYR A 93 -14.13 -2.84 -9.21
C TYR A 93 -13.10 -3.04 -8.09
N PRO A 94 -11.79 -2.82 -8.37
CA PRO A 94 -11.21 -2.62 -9.69
C PRO A 94 -11.32 -3.91 -10.53
N ASN A 95 -11.15 -3.84 -11.85
CA ASN A 95 -11.38 -4.98 -12.73
C ASN A 95 -10.18 -5.95 -12.77
N MET A 96 -9.80 -6.44 -11.60
CA MET A 96 -8.66 -7.32 -11.37
C MET A 96 -8.90 -8.21 -10.14
N ALA A 97 -7.89 -8.99 -9.74
CA ALA A 97 -7.96 -9.81 -8.54
C ALA A 97 -8.41 -8.98 -7.32
N TYR A 98 -9.32 -9.55 -6.53
CA TYR A 98 -9.92 -8.92 -5.34
C TYR A 98 -10.84 -7.73 -5.65
N GLY A 99 -11.24 -7.55 -6.91
CA GLY A 99 -12.31 -6.63 -7.28
C GLY A 99 -13.68 -7.10 -6.80
N SER A 100 -14.54 -6.14 -6.42
CA SER A 100 -15.92 -6.40 -6.01
C SER A 100 -16.91 -6.14 -7.14
N ALA A 101 -18.07 -6.81 -7.13
CA ALA A 101 -19.12 -6.58 -8.15
C ALA A 101 -19.72 -5.16 -8.08
N SER A 102 -19.63 -4.50 -6.92
CA SER A 102 -20.01 -3.11 -6.71
C SER A 102 -19.02 -2.44 -5.77
N LYS A 103 -18.91 -1.11 -5.88
CA LYS A 103 -18.08 -0.30 -4.97
C LYS A 103 -18.62 -0.39 -3.54
N PRO A 104 -17.76 -0.57 -2.50
CA PRO A 104 -18.18 -0.56 -1.11
C PRO A 104 -18.96 0.73 -0.76
N GLN A 105 -20.03 0.60 0.03
CA GLN A 105 -20.88 1.72 0.45
C GLN A 105 -20.95 1.81 1.98
N PRO A 106 -21.11 3.02 2.55
CA PRO A 106 -21.29 3.18 3.99
C PRO A 106 -22.51 2.40 4.49
N THR A 107 -22.34 1.69 5.60
CA THR A 107 -23.44 0.96 6.26
C THR A 107 -23.55 1.37 7.72
N THR A 108 -24.72 1.15 8.32
CA THR A 108 -24.88 1.36 9.77
C THR A 108 -24.47 0.06 10.47
N ILE A 109 -23.41 0.11 11.27
CA ILE A 109 -22.83 -1.05 11.94
C ILE A 109 -22.74 -0.76 13.44
N LEU A 110 -23.13 -1.72 14.26
CA LEU A 110 -22.89 -1.71 15.70
C LEU A 110 -21.89 -2.81 16.03
N PHE A 111 -20.67 -2.44 16.43
CA PHE A 111 -19.73 -3.36 17.06
C PHE A 111 -20.12 -3.48 18.53
N LYS A 112 -20.34 -4.72 19.01
CA LYS A 112 -20.70 -4.97 20.42
C LYS A 112 -19.57 -5.62 21.20
N ASN A 113 -19.37 -5.18 22.44
CA ASN A 113 -18.48 -5.82 23.41
C ASN A 113 -17.00 -5.90 22.96
N ALA A 114 -16.50 -4.86 22.30
CA ALA A 114 -15.09 -4.77 21.89
C ALA A 114 -14.19 -4.24 23.01
N THR A 115 -12.89 -4.52 22.92
CA THR A 115 -11.87 -3.68 23.59
C THR A 115 -11.50 -2.53 22.64
N VAL A 116 -11.93 -1.32 22.96
CA VAL A 116 -11.83 -0.14 22.10
C VAL A 116 -10.61 0.69 22.47
N TRP A 117 -9.68 0.86 21.52
CA TRP A 117 -8.54 1.77 21.65
C TRP A 117 -8.95 3.15 21.16
N THR A 118 -9.26 4.05 22.10
CA THR A 118 -9.82 5.36 21.71
C THR A 118 -8.77 6.29 21.11
N ASN A 119 -7.52 6.23 21.57
CA ASN A 119 -6.50 7.28 21.38
C ASN A 119 -6.93 8.67 21.88
N GLU A 120 -7.94 8.72 22.75
CA GLU A 120 -8.41 9.93 23.42
C GLU A 120 -8.11 9.82 24.92
N ALA A 121 -8.59 10.77 25.73
CA ALA A 121 -8.33 10.78 27.17
C ALA A 121 -8.94 9.57 27.89
N GLU A 122 -9.96 8.94 27.30
CA GLU A 122 -10.63 7.74 27.78
C GLU A 122 -9.75 6.48 27.72
N GLY A 123 -8.65 6.51 26.95
CA GLY A 123 -7.70 5.40 26.87
C GLY A 123 -8.28 4.16 26.20
N ILE A 124 -8.08 2.99 26.81
CA ILE A 124 -8.58 1.70 26.30
C ILE A 124 -9.83 1.30 27.10
N LEU A 125 -10.95 1.13 26.41
CA LEU A 125 -12.23 0.78 27.01
C LEU A 125 -12.56 -0.69 26.77
N GLU A 126 -12.81 -1.45 27.83
CA GLU A 126 -13.26 -2.84 27.73
C GLU A 126 -14.78 -2.94 27.58
N ASN A 127 -15.26 -4.06 27.04
CA ASN A 127 -16.68 -4.39 26.92
C ASN A 127 -17.56 -3.29 26.29
N THR A 128 -16.99 -2.54 25.34
CA THR A 128 -17.60 -1.31 24.83
C THR A 128 -18.22 -1.53 23.45
N ASP A 129 -19.37 -0.90 23.23
CA ASP A 129 -20.06 -0.85 21.95
C ASP A 129 -19.68 0.42 21.16
N VAL A 130 -19.57 0.30 19.84
CA VAL A 130 -19.33 1.43 18.93
C VAL A 130 -20.34 1.39 17.79
N LEU A 131 -21.16 2.44 17.69
CA LEU A 131 -22.14 2.60 16.62
C LEU A 131 -21.58 3.48 15.51
N ILE A 132 -21.48 2.93 14.30
CA ILE A 132 -21.18 3.65 13.07
C ILE A 132 -22.48 3.94 12.34
N LYS A 133 -22.66 5.19 11.92
CA LYS A 133 -23.81 5.63 11.14
C LYS A 133 -23.43 6.79 10.24
N ASN A 134 -23.92 6.79 8.99
CA ASN A 134 -23.66 7.84 8.00
C ASN A 134 -22.16 8.14 7.83
N GLY A 135 -21.35 7.08 7.82
CA GLY A 135 -19.90 7.16 7.67
C GLY A 135 -19.12 7.78 8.84
N LYS A 136 -19.76 7.97 9.99
CA LYS A 136 -19.16 8.52 11.21
C LYS A 136 -19.33 7.61 12.40
N ILE A 137 -18.45 7.77 13.38
CA ILE A 137 -18.61 7.21 14.73
C ILE A 137 -19.73 8.00 15.39
N SER A 138 -20.90 7.38 15.49
CA SER A 138 -22.11 8.03 16.00
C SER A 138 -22.19 7.99 17.52
N LYS A 139 -21.78 6.88 18.15
CA LYS A 139 -21.79 6.69 19.60
C LYS A 139 -20.70 5.73 20.05
N VAL A 140 -20.13 5.97 21.22
CA VAL A 140 -19.22 5.05 21.93
C VAL A 140 -19.75 4.88 23.35
N GLY A 141 -19.96 3.65 23.81
CA GLY A 141 -20.46 3.40 25.16
C GLY A 141 -20.98 1.98 25.33
N ASN A 142 -21.74 1.74 26.38
CA ASN A 142 -22.27 0.40 26.70
C ASN A 142 -23.76 0.28 26.36
N ASP A 143 -24.22 -0.94 26.12
CA ASP A 143 -25.62 -1.30 25.90
C ASP A 143 -26.30 -0.46 24.80
N LEU A 144 -25.57 -0.17 23.72
CA LEU A 144 -26.12 0.61 22.62
C LEU A 144 -27.19 -0.20 21.87
N SER A 145 -28.33 0.44 21.61
CA SER A 145 -29.40 -0.15 20.81
C SER A 145 -28.97 -0.30 19.35
N ALA A 146 -29.04 -1.52 18.82
CA ALA A 146 -28.75 -1.80 17.41
C ALA A 146 -29.73 -1.08 16.46
N GLY A 147 -31.01 -0.98 16.81
CA GLY A 147 -32.03 -0.50 15.89
C GLY A 147 -32.00 -1.30 14.58
N GLY A 148 -31.74 -0.63 13.45
CA GLY A 148 -31.56 -1.26 12.14
C GLY A 148 -30.10 -1.49 11.72
N ALA A 149 -29.13 -1.33 12.63
CA ALA A 149 -27.71 -1.54 12.34
C ALA A 149 -27.39 -3.02 12.15
N GLN A 150 -26.42 -3.30 11.27
CA GLN A 150 -25.78 -4.60 11.25
C GLN A 150 -24.99 -4.78 12.56
N VAL A 151 -25.29 -5.83 13.30
CA VAL A 151 -24.59 -6.14 14.55
C VAL A 151 -23.36 -7.00 14.25
N VAL A 152 -22.20 -6.59 14.76
CA VAL A 152 -20.96 -7.36 14.73
C VAL A 152 -20.58 -7.68 16.17
N ASP A 153 -20.51 -8.96 16.50
CA ASP A 153 -19.97 -9.42 17.78
C ASP A 153 -18.44 -9.24 17.79
N ALA A 154 -17.98 -8.33 18.65
CA ALA A 154 -16.58 -8.01 18.85
C ALA A 154 -16.05 -8.52 20.20
N THR A 155 -16.76 -9.46 20.83
CA THR A 155 -16.29 -10.14 22.06
C THR A 155 -14.91 -10.75 21.84
N GLY A 156 -13.95 -10.37 22.70
CA GLY A 156 -12.56 -10.84 22.63
C GLY A 156 -11.76 -10.25 21.47
N LYS A 157 -12.28 -9.22 20.79
CA LYS A 157 -11.63 -8.52 19.68
C LYS A 157 -11.32 -7.09 20.07
N HIS A 158 -10.40 -6.46 19.33
CA HIS A 158 -10.02 -5.07 19.54
C HIS A 158 -10.53 -4.18 18.41
N LEU A 159 -11.10 -3.03 18.74
CA LEU A 159 -11.50 -2.03 17.76
C LEU A 159 -10.59 -0.80 17.89
N THR A 160 -10.00 -0.37 16.78
CA THR A 160 -9.08 0.78 16.74
C THR A 160 -9.50 1.75 15.63
N SER A 161 -8.99 2.99 15.66
CA SER A 161 -8.94 3.80 14.44
C SER A 161 -8.04 3.13 13.40
N GLY A 162 -8.28 3.44 12.12
CA GLY A 162 -7.43 2.99 11.01
C GLY A 162 -6.01 3.49 11.12
N VAL A 163 -5.06 2.65 10.68
CA VAL A 163 -3.65 3.01 10.57
C VAL A 163 -3.47 4.04 9.46
N ILE A 164 -2.61 5.03 9.72
CA ILE A 164 -2.27 6.09 8.76
C ILE A 164 -0.76 6.04 8.52
N ASP A 165 -0.37 5.83 7.27
CA ASP A 165 1.04 5.83 6.87
C ASP A 165 1.44 7.21 6.34
N GLU A 166 2.25 7.95 7.10
CA GLU A 166 2.68 9.29 6.71
C GLU A 166 3.74 9.28 5.59
N HIS A 167 4.37 8.14 5.27
CA HIS A 167 5.31 8.11 4.15
C HIS A 167 5.24 6.78 3.41
N THR A 168 4.74 6.84 2.17
CA THR A 168 4.69 5.68 1.29
C THR A 168 4.90 6.02 -0.19
N HIS A 169 5.19 4.97 -0.97
CA HIS A 169 5.30 4.98 -2.43
C HIS A 169 4.37 3.96 -3.12
N ILE A 170 3.41 3.39 -2.38
CA ILE A 170 2.34 2.56 -2.97
C ILE A 170 1.40 3.42 -3.81
N ALA A 171 0.66 2.79 -4.73
CA ALA A 171 -0.32 3.46 -5.58
C ALA A 171 0.28 4.63 -6.40
N ALA A 172 1.57 4.58 -6.72
CA ALA A 172 2.23 5.52 -7.62
C ALA A 172 2.49 4.90 -9.01
N LEU A 173 2.45 5.72 -10.04
CA LEU A 173 2.91 5.39 -11.41
C LEU A 173 4.33 5.93 -11.70
N SER A 174 4.78 6.93 -10.95
CA SER A 174 6.13 7.52 -11.00
C SER A 174 6.43 8.24 -9.68
N VAL A 175 7.70 8.53 -9.38
CA VAL A 175 8.08 9.08 -8.05
C VAL A 175 9.05 10.26 -8.07
N ASN A 176 10.05 10.34 -8.96
CA ASN A 176 11.07 11.39 -8.92
C ASN A 176 11.37 12.04 -10.28
N GLU A 177 11.39 13.38 -10.32
CA GLU A 177 11.90 14.16 -11.46
C GLU A 177 13.39 14.49 -11.28
N ALA A 178 14.24 13.47 -11.22
CA ALA A 178 15.64 13.61 -10.77
C ALA A 178 16.53 14.52 -11.65
N GLY A 179 16.08 14.89 -12.85
CA GLY A 179 16.79 15.78 -13.78
C GLY A 179 16.83 17.25 -13.34
N HIS A 180 15.88 17.69 -12.51
CA HIS A 180 15.85 19.04 -11.94
C HIS A 180 16.25 19.00 -10.45
N ASN A 181 16.55 20.11 -9.79
CA ASN A 181 16.85 20.12 -8.33
C ASN A 181 15.67 20.59 -7.47
N SER A 182 14.71 21.25 -8.09
CA SER A 182 13.43 21.59 -7.53
C SER A 182 12.33 21.27 -8.54
N SER A 183 11.39 20.42 -8.17
CA SER A 183 10.25 20.11 -9.05
C SER A 183 8.94 20.37 -8.32
N ALA A 184 8.88 21.52 -7.63
CA ALA A 184 7.75 21.93 -6.81
C ALA A 184 6.43 21.99 -7.60
N GLU A 185 6.52 22.16 -8.92
CA GLU A 185 5.41 22.19 -9.85
C GLU A 185 4.80 20.82 -10.17
N VAL A 186 5.45 19.68 -9.89
CA VAL A 186 4.85 18.35 -10.14
C VAL A 186 4.07 17.83 -8.93
N ARG A 187 3.13 16.90 -9.18
CA ARG A 187 2.12 16.48 -8.19
C ARG A 187 1.93 14.97 -8.19
N MET A 188 1.98 14.35 -7.01
CA MET A 188 1.63 12.93 -6.86
C MET A 188 0.16 12.64 -7.18
N TYR A 189 -0.73 13.64 -7.06
CA TYR A 189 -2.13 13.51 -7.44
C TYR A 189 -2.34 13.17 -8.94
N ASP A 190 -1.37 13.50 -9.80
CA ASP A 190 -1.47 13.23 -11.24
C ASP A 190 -1.08 11.78 -11.62
N VAL A 191 -0.51 11.02 -10.67
CA VAL A 191 0.14 9.72 -10.95
C VAL A 191 -0.30 8.62 -9.97
N VAL A 192 -1.55 8.67 -9.49
CA VAL A 192 -2.13 7.66 -8.60
C VAL A 192 -2.54 6.40 -9.38
N ASP A 193 -1.92 5.25 -9.07
CA ASP A 193 -2.33 3.92 -9.54
C ASP A 193 -3.39 3.32 -8.62
N HIS A 194 -4.67 3.56 -8.94
CA HIS A 194 -5.79 3.00 -8.19
C HIS A 194 -5.95 1.46 -8.34
N GLU A 195 -5.19 0.84 -9.24
CA GLU A 195 -5.13 -0.62 -9.45
C GLU A 195 -3.87 -1.26 -8.83
N ASP A 196 -3.17 -0.55 -7.96
CA ASP A 196 -2.07 -1.13 -7.20
C ASP A 196 -2.60 -2.10 -6.14
N ILE A 197 -2.28 -3.39 -6.29
CA ILE A 197 -2.69 -4.45 -5.37
C ILE A 197 -2.20 -4.22 -3.93
N ASP A 198 -1.15 -3.43 -3.74
CA ASP A 198 -0.67 -3.09 -2.42
C ASP A 198 -1.68 -2.21 -1.66
N VAL A 199 -2.60 -1.48 -2.32
CA VAL A 199 -3.75 -0.82 -1.68
C VAL A 199 -4.64 -1.84 -0.94
N TYR A 200 -5.02 -2.93 -1.61
CA TYR A 200 -5.84 -4.00 -1.01
C TYR A 200 -5.10 -4.71 0.13
N ARG A 201 -3.79 -4.94 -0.02
CA ARG A 201 -2.97 -5.58 1.01
C ARG A 201 -2.77 -4.69 2.24
N ASN A 202 -2.71 -3.37 2.05
CA ASN A 202 -2.64 -2.39 3.12
C ASN A 202 -3.94 -2.33 3.92
N LEU A 203 -5.09 -2.38 3.25
CA LEU A 203 -6.39 -2.55 3.93
C LEU A 203 -6.42 -3.83 4.77
N ALA A 204 -5.86 -4.94 4.28
CA ALA A 204 -5.74 -6.19 5.04
C ALA A 204 -4.79 -6.08 6.26
N GLY A 205 -3.94 -5.05 6.30
CA GLY A 205 -3.10 -4.66 7.44
C GLY A 205 -3.71 -3.56 8.30
N GLY A 206 -4.96 -3.15 8.07
CA GLY A 206 -5.63 -2.10 8.84
C GLY A 206 -5.28 -0.66 8.44
N VAL A 207 -4.55 -0.45 7.35
CA VAL A 207 -4.21 0.90 6.84
C VAL A 207 -5.40 1.47 6.08
N THR A 208 -5.82 2.69 6.43
CA THR A 208 -6.97 3.37 5.83
C THR A 208 -6.60 4.60 5.02
N ALA A 209 -5.52 5.29 5.40
CA ALA A 209 -5.05 6.50 4.74
C ALA A 209 -3.53 6.52 4.64
N VAL A 210 -3.01 7.19 3.61
CA VAL A 210 -1.57 7.33 3.39
C VAL A 210 -1.23 8.71 2.84
N GLN A 211 0.00 9.18 3.07
CA GLN A 211 0.58 10.29 2.32
C GLN A 211 1.53 9.72 1.25
N LEU A 212 1.12 9.86 -0.01
CA LEU A 212 1.91 9.52 -1.18
C LEU A 212 2.89 10.66 -1.50
N LEU A 213 4.18 10.36 -1.47
CA LEU A 213 5.25 11.34 -1.59
C LEU A 213 6.10 11.10 -2.83
N HIS A 214 6.69 12.18 -3.34
CA HIS A 214 7.89 12.05 -4.16
C HIS A 214 9.00 11.37 -3.34
N GLY A 215 10.02 10.88 -4.02
CA GLY A 215 11.15 10.24 -3.38
C GLY A 215 12.13 11.23 -2.75
N SER A 216 13.42 10.96 -2.88
CA SER A 216 14.51 11.72 -2.28
C SER A 216 15.58 12.13 -3.31
N ALA A 217 15.25 12.12 -4.60
CA ALA A 217 16.20 12.46 -5.65
C ALA A 217 16.48 13.97 -5.73
N ASN A 218 15.60 14.83 -5.22
CA ASN A 218 15.65 16.28 -5.36
C ASN A 218 15.61 16.96 -3.98
N PRO A 219 16.40 18.03 -3.71
CA PRO A 219 16.22 18.85 -2.52
C PRO A 219 14.77 19.33 -2.32
N ILE A 220 14.15 19.84 -3.40
CA ILE A 220 12.72 20.15 -3.45
C ILE A 220 12.10 19.14 -4.43
N GLY A 221 11.42 18.14 -3.89
CA GLY A 221 10.80 17.05 -4.65
C GLY A 221 9.59 17.55 -5.42
N GLY A 222 8.41 17.47 -4.81
CA GLY A 222 7.17 17.87 -5.46
C GLY A 222 5.99 17.67 -4.54
N ARG A 223 4.80 18.06 -5.01
CA ARG A 223 3.60 18.11 -4.18
C ARG A 223 3.10 16.69 -3.85
N SER A 224 2.81 16.45 -2.59
CA SER A 224 2.31 15.16 -2.09
C SER A 224 0.83 14.98 -2.41
N ALA A 225 0.34 13.73 -2.33
CA ALA A 225 -1.08 13.41 -2.35
C ALA A 225 -1.45 12.69 -1.05
N ILE A 226 -2.51 13.13 -0.38
CA ILE A 226 -3.08 12.37 0.75
C ILE A 226 -4.22 11.53 0.19
N LEU A 227 -4.15 10.22 0.42
CA LEU A 227 -5.06 9.24 -0.13
C LEU A 227 -5.81 8.50 0.97
N ARG A 228 -7.05 8.11 0.66
CA ARG A 228 -7.78 7.03 1.34
C ARG A 228 -7.71 5.79 0.47
N LEU A 229 -7.46 4.64 1.10
CA LEU A 229 -7.26 3.38 0.40
C LEU A 229 -8.59 2.76 -0.04
N LYS A 230 -9.42 3.51 -0.76
CA LYS A 230 -10.75 3.11 -1.22
C LYS A 230 -10.67 2.16 -2.42
N TRP A 231 -10.24 0.92 -2.17
CA TRP A 231 -10.11 -0.11 -3.20
C TRP A 231 -11.39 -0.28 -4.03
N GLY A 232 -11.26 -0.06 -5.35
CA GLY A 232 -12.38 -0.09 -6.31
C GLY A 232 -12.88 1.27 -6.77
N GLU A 233 -12.40 2.36 -6.17
CA GLU A 233 -12.53 3.70 -6.73
C GLU A 233 -11.50 3.97 -7.84
N ASP A 234 -11.70 5.06 -8.56
CA ASP A 234 -10.68 5.64 -9.44
C ASP A 234 -9.69 6.50 -8.64
N ALA A 235 -8.68 7.04 -9.32
CA ALA A 235 -7.65 7.87 -8.71
C ALA A 235 -8.24 9.04 -7.90
N GLU A 236 -9.19 9.78 -8.47
CA GLU A 236 -9.84 10.92 -7.81
C GLU A 236 -10.64 10.48 -6.57
N GLY A 237 -11.37 9.37 -6.67
CA GLY A 237 -12.11 8.79 -5.54
C GLY A 237 -11.23 8.32 -4.39
N MET A 238 -9.93 8.06 -4.63
CA MET A 238 -8.94 7.79 -3.59
C MET A 238 -8.40 9.05 -2.92
N HIS A 239 -8.60 10.25 -3.46
CA HIS A 239 -8.10 11.47 -2.83
C HIS A 239 -8.77 11.69 -1.48
N PHE A 240 -8.00 12.09 -0.48
CA PHE A 240 -8.55 12.53 0.79
C PHE A 240 -9.16 13.92 0.59
N GLU A 241 -10.49 13.98 0.54
CA GLU A 241 -11.24 15.21 0.27
C GLU A 241 -10.86 16.33 1.25
N GLY A 242 -10.52 17.52 0.73
CA GLY A 242 -10.14 18.67 1.54
C GLY A 242 -8.80 18.50 2.28
N ALA A 243 -7.95 17.58 1.85
CA ALA A 243 -6.63 17.39 2.43
C ALA A 243 -5.77 18.66 2.41
N PRO A 244 -5.03 18.94 3.49
CA PRO A 244 -4.02 20.00 3.50
C PRO A 244 -2.96 19.79 2.42
N LYS A 245 -2.37 20.89 1.95
CA LYS A 245 -1.36 20.87 0.89
C LYS A 245 0.00 20.49 1.49
N PHE A 246 0.65 19.49 0.90
CA PHE A 246 2.01 19.09 1.28
C PHE A 246 2.99 19.12 0.09
N ILE A 247 4.28 19.19 0.42
CA ILE A 247 5.39 19.04 -0.52
C ILE A 247 6.51 18.22 0.12
N LYS A 248 7.11 17.33 -0.67
CA LYS A 248 8.26 16.54 -0.27
C LYS A 248 9.54 17.33 -0.49
N PHE A 249 10.34 17.50 0.56
CA PHE A 249 11.75 17.89 0.47
C PHE A 249 12.65 16.68 0.78
N ALA A 250 13.93 16.77 0.45
CA ALA A 250 14.91 15.78 0.86
C ALA A 250 16.28 16.38 1.18
N LEU A 251 16.99 15.70 2.08
CA LEU A 251 18.35 15.99 2.53
C LEU A 251 19.24 14.76 2.29
N GLY A 252 20.50 14.80 2.70
CA GLY A 252 21.33 13.60 2.75
C GLY A 252 22.08 13.26 1.46
N GLU A 253 22.53 12.01 1.38
CA GLU A 253 23.36 11.51 0.30
C GLU A 253 22.64 11.46 -1.06
N ASN A 254 21.31 11.28 -1.05
CA ASN A 254 20.51 11.09 -2.25
C ASN A 254 20.40 12.37 -3.10
N VAL A 255 20.12 13.50 -2.47
CA VAL A 255 19.86 14.77 -3.18
C VAL A 255 21.10 15.40 -3.80
N LYS A 256 22.29 15.09 -3.29
CA LYS A 256 23.54 15.55 -3.90
C LYS A 256 23.92 14.76 -5.15
N GLN A 257 23.36 13.56 -5.35
CA GLN A 257 23.64 12.67 -6.49
C GLN A 257 25.14 12.48 -6.83
N SER A 258 26.06 12.72 -5.87
CA SER A 258 27.51 12.73 -6.14
C SER A 258 28.07 11.36 -6.50
N ASN A 259 27.30 10.31 -6.26
CA ASN A 259 27.64 8.93 -6.57
C ASN A 259 26.95 8.45 -7.86
N TRP A 260 26.24 9.34 -8.56
CA TRP A 260 25.56 9.02 -9.81
C TRP A 260 26.49 9.32 -11.00
N GLN A 261 26.13 8.81 -12.18
CA GLN A 261 26.95 8.96 -13.39
C GLN A 261 26.89 10.36 -14.03
N SER A 262 26.14 11.29 -13.44
CA SER A 262 25.97 12.67 -13.93
C SER A 262 26.33 13.67 -12.84
N PHE A 263 27.20 14.62 -13.18
CA PHE A 263 27.68 15.69 -12.27
C PHE A 263 27.23 17.09 -12.72
N SER A 264 26.33 17.18 -13.70
CA SER A 264 25.90 18.45 -14.28
C SER A 264 24.84 19.18 -13.45
N ARG A 265 24.18 18.48 -12.53
CA ARG A 265 23.11 19.01 -11.68
C ARG A 265 23.66 19.54 -10.37
N PHE A 266 23.39 20.82 -10.07
CA PHE A 266 23.58 21.38 -8.73
C PHE A 266 22.41 20.93 -7.81
N PRO A 267 22.64 20.44 -6.58
CA PRO A 267 23.90 20.45 -5.83
C PRO A 267 24.66 19.12 -5.89
N GLN A 268 25.96 19.16 -5.57
CA GLN A 268 26.84 17.97 -5.45
C GLN A 268 27.43 17.80 -4.03
N THR A 269 27.06 18.67 -3.09
CA THR A 269 27.53 18.68 -1.70
C THR A 269 26.41 19.08 -0.75
N ARG A 270 26.54 18.77 0.55
CA ARG A 270 25.58 19.20 1.59
C ARG A 270 25.47 20.73 1.71
N MET A 271 26.58 21.45 1.52
CA MET A 271 26.55 22.93 1.45
C MET A 271 25.75 23.42 0.25
N GLY A 272 25.87 22.73 -0.90
CA GLY A 272 25.06 23.03 -2.07
C GLY A 272 23.56 22.82 -1.81
N VAL A 273 23.19 21.79 -1.04
CA VAL A 273 21.79 21.52 -0.66
C VAL A 273 21.22 22.70 0.14
N GLU A 274 21.93 23.20 1.16
CA GLU A 274 21.53 24.42 1.89
C GLU A 274 21.35 25.61 0.92
N GLN A 275 22.31 25.80 0.01
CA GLN A 275 22.26 26.90 -0.95
C GLN A 275 21.07 26.78 -1.93
N VAL A 276 20.63 25.57 -2.28
CA VAL A 276 19.39 25.36 -3.07
C VAL A 276 18.21 25.97 -2.32
N PHE A 277 17.95 25.56 -1.08
CA PHE A 277 16.83 26.08 -0.31
C PHE A 277 16.92 27.60 -0.12
N MET A 278 18.10 28.10 0.24
CA MET A 278 18.36 29.53 0.39
C MET A 278 18.01 30.33 -0.87
N SER A 279 18.45 29.87 -2.05
CA SER A 279 18.18 30.55 -3.32
C SER A 279 16.70 30.49 -3.70
N TYR A 280 16.06 29.34 -3.54
CA TYR A 280 14.66 29.14 -3.94
C TYR A 280 13.69 29.92 -3.06
N PHE A 281 13.86 29.91 -1.74
CA PHE A 281 13.00 30.68 -0.84
C PHE A 281 13.22 32.18 -0.96
N GLN A 282 14.45 32.64 -1.26
CA GLN A 282 14.70 34.05 -1.55
C GLN A 282 13.96 34.49 -2.82
N GLN A 283 14.01 33.69 -3.90
CA GLN A 283 13.28 33.97 -5.14
C GLN A 283 11.76 33.96 -4.91
N ALA A 284 11.24 32.97 -4.18
CA ALA A 284 9.81 32.88 -3.85
C ALA A 284 9.35 34.08 -3.02
N LYS A 285 10.16 34.54 -2.05
CA LYS A 285 9.87 35.73 -1.24
C LYS A 285 9.80 37.00 -2.08
N GLU A 286 10.72 37.17 -3.03
CA GLU A 286 10.71 38.32 -3.95
C GLU A 286 9.53 38.26 -4.93
N TYR A 287 9.21 37.05 -5.42
CA TYR A 287 8.07 36.78 -6.27
C TYR A 287 6.75 37.15 -5.56
N ASP A 288 6.54 36.62 -4.36
CA ASP A 288 5.36 36.86 -3.54
C ASP A 288 5.22 38.33 -3.13
N ALA A 289 6.33 38.99 -2.78
CA ALA A 289 6.32 40.41 -2.45
C ALA A 289 5.86 41.30 -3.63
N LYS A 290 6.32 41.01 -4.86
CA LYS A 290 5.89 41.73 -6.07
C LYS A 290 4.40 41.48 -6.36
N LYS A 291 3.94 40.24 -6.24
CA LYS A 291 2.54 39.83 -6.41
C LYS A 291 1.64 40.55 -5.40
N LYS A 292 1.99 40.55 -4.11
CA LYS A 292 1.26 41.26 -3.05
C LYS A 292 1.26 42.77 -3.22
N ALA A 293 2.29 43.34 -3.85
CA ALA A 293 2.35 44.76 -4.20
C ALA A 293 1.55 45.13 -5.46
N GLY A 294 0.84 44.18 -6.08
CA GLY A 294 0.06 44.41 -7.31
C GLY A 294 0.90 44.64 -8.56
N GLN A 295 2.20 44.31 -8.52
CA GLN A 295 3.06 44.42 -9.68
C GLN A 295 2.77 43.28 -10.66
N ALA A 296 2.86 43.56 -11.97
CA ALA A 296 2.75 42.52 -12.98
C ALA A 296 3.96 41.56 -12.88
N VAL A 297 3.70 40.32 -12.46
CA VAL A 297 4.68 39.23 -12.42
C VAL A 297 4.27 38.14 -13.40
N ARG A 298 5.25 37.53 -14.09
CA ARG A 298 5.00 36.30 -14.87
C ARG A 298 4.62 35.21 -13.88
N TYR A 299 3.50 34.52 -14.11
CA TYR A 299 3.15 33.36 -13.30
C TYR A 299 4.23 32.28 -13.40
N ASP A 300 4.63 31.74 -12.25
CA ASP A 300 5.63 30.70 -12.14
C ASP A 300 5.15 29.69 -11.08
N GLU A 301 4.77 28.49 -11.54
CA GLU A 301 4.15 27.47 -10.69
C GLU A 301 5.09 27.01 -9.57
N GLU A 302 6.39 26.93 -9.84
CA GLU A 302 7.40 26.52 -8.87
C GLU A 302 7.51 27.57 -7.76
N LEU A 303 7.63 28.85 -8.12
CA LEU A 303 7.70 29.93 -7.14
C LEU A 303 6.38 30.17 -6.41
N GLU A 304 5.23 29.93 -7.04
CA GLU A 304 3.92 29.99 -6.40
C GLU A 304 3.83 28.93 -5.29
N VAL A 305 4.22 27.68 -5.58
CA VAL A 305 4.22 26.58 -4.60
C VAL A 305 5.15 26.87 -3.42
N LEU A 306 6.32 27.47 -3.67
CA LEU A 306 7.23 27.87 -2.60
C LEU A 306 6.72 29.09 -1.81
N ALA A 307 6.03 30.02 -2.47
CA ALA A 307 5.36 31.14 -1.80
C ALA A 307 4.23 30.66 -0.88
N GLU A 308 3.47 29.62 -1.27
CA GLU A 308 2.46 29.00 -0.39
C GLU A 308 3.09 28.51 0.93
N ILE A 309 4.33 28.00 0.92
CA ILE A 309 5.04 27.61 2.14
C ILE A 309 5.34 28.83 3.02
N LEU A 310 5.87 29.90 2.42
CA LEU A 310 6.16 31.16 3.13
C LEU A 310 4.90 31.79 3.74
N ASN A 311 3.74 31.52 3.14
CA ASN A 311 2.44 32.01 3.59
C ASN A 311 1.71 31.05 4.55
N GLY A 312 2.31 29.90 4.89
CA GLY A 312 1.69 28.91 5.77
C GLY A 312 0.52 28.11 5.15
N GLU A 313 0.42 28.10 3.82
CA GLU A 313 -0.64 27.43 3.06
C GLU A 313 -0.23 26.02 2.59
N ARG A 314 1.06 25.69 2.67
CA ARG A 314 1.62 24.39 2.27
C ARG A 314 2.68 23.91 3.26
N PHE A 315 2.59 22.65 3.63
CA PHE A 315 3.43 22.02 4.65
C PHE A 315 4.54 21.15 4.04
N ILE A 316 5.70 21.10 4.70
CA ILE A 316 6.87 20.33 4.25
C ILE A 316 6.94 18.98 4.98
N SER A 317 6.95 17.88 4.24
CA SER A 317 7.48 16.59 4.69
C SER A 317 8.88 16.41 4.12
N CYS A 318 9.90 16.25 4.95
CA CYS A 318 11.30 16.27 4.52
C CYS A 318 12.05 14.98 4.84
N HIS A 319 12.47 14.25 3.81
CA HIS A 319 13.38 13.10 3.96
C HIS A 319 14.69 13.56 4.61
N SER A 320 15.08 12.92 5.70
CA SER A 320 16.27 13.28 6.47
C SER A 320 16.85 12.10 7.23
N TYR A 321 18.15 12.12 7.48
CA TYR A 321 18.81 11.13 8.33
C TYR A 321 19.68 11.77 9.38
N VAL A 322 20.67 12.59 8.98
CA VAL A 322 21.71 13.09 9.87
C VAL A 322 21.35 14.41 10.56
N GLN A 323 21.74 14.53 11.83
CA GLN A 323 21.44 15.66 12.72
C GLN A 323 21.86 17.02 12.16
N SER A 324 22.97 17.06 11.41
CA SER A 324 23.54 18.31 10.90
C SER A 324 22.67 18.94 9.82
N GLU A 325 22.06 18.11 8.96
CA GLU A 325 21.18 18.57 7.90
C GLU A 325 19.77 18.88 8.43
N ILE A 326 19.28 18.09 9.41
CA ILE A 326 18.04 18.38 10.13
C ILE A 326 18.12 19.77 10.77
N ASN A 327 19.20 20.03 11.52
CA ASN A 327 19.45 21.33 12.15
C ASN A 327 19.64 22.46 11.13
N MET A 328 20.28 22.18 9.99
CA MET A 328 20.44 23.15 8.91
C MET A 328 19.08 23.58 8.34
N LEU A 329 18.21 22.63 7.99
CA LEU A 329 16.92 22.98 7.38
C LEU A 329 16.00 23.73 8.35
N MET A 330 16.01 23.39 9.65
CA MET A 330 15.28 24.17 10.67
C MET A 330 15.75 25.63 10.69
N LYS A 331 17.06 25.89 10.65
CA LYS A 331 17.62 27.25 10.60
C LYS A 331 17.30 28.00 9.30
N VAL A 332 17.26 27.30 8.17
CA VAL A 332 16.80 27.89 6.91
C VAL A 332 15.34 28.30 7.03
N ALA A 333 14.49 27.43 7.59
CA ALA A 333 13.08 27.73 7.81
C ALA A 333 12.86 28.96 8.70
N GLU A 334 13.56 29.03 9.84
CA GLU A 334 13.55 30.19 10.74
C GLU A 334 13.99 31.48 10.06
N LYS A 335 15.00 31.42 9.19
CA LYS A 335 15.50 32.60 8.45
C LYS A 335 14.46 33.18 7.49
N PHE A 336 13.58 32.33 6.95
CA PHE A 336 12.51 32.73 6.04
C PHE A 336 11.13 32.83 6.72
N ASP A 337 11.09 32.72 8.05
CA ASP A 337 9.88 32.85 8.88
C ASP A 337 8.81 31.78 8.56
N PHE A 338 9.23 30.55 8.31
CA PHE A 338 8.34 29.39 8.19
C PHE A 338 8.81 28.22 9.08
N ARG A 339 7.99 27.17 9.20
CA ARG A 339 8.32 25.96 9.94
C ARG A 339 8.27 24.72 9.03
N VAL A 340 9.29 23.86 9.12
CA VAL A 340 9.19 22.46 8.64
C VAL A 340 8.12 21.73 9.46
N ASN A 341 7.23 20.98 8.79
CA ASN A 341 6.12 20.29 9.44
C ASN A 341 6.54 18.90 9.95
N THR A 342 7.14 18.09 9.08
CA THR A 342 7.59 16.74 9.42
C THR A 342 8.95 16.47 8.80
N PHE A 343 9.85 15.87 9.59
CA PHE A 343 11.02 15.17 9.06
C PHE A 343 10.72 13.68 8.95
N THR A 344 10.87 13.11 7.75
CA THR A 344 10.65 11.69 7.48
C THR A 344 11.97 10.91 7.48
N HIS A 345 11.87 9.64 7.85
CA HIS A 345 12.92 8.70 8.27
C HIS A 345 13.66 9.14 9.54
N ILE A 346 14.23 10.34 9.54
CA ILE A 346 14.81 11.07 10.68
C ILE A 346 15.60 10.20 11.68
N LEU A 347 16.49 9.36 11.17
CA LEU A 347 17.15 8.33 11.98
C LEU A 347 18.09 8.87 13.08
N GLU A 348 18.57 10.11 12.96
CA GLU A 348 19.28 10.83 14.03
C GLU A 348 18.42 11.90 14.74
N GLY A 349 17.09 11.85 14.62
CA GLY A 349 16.17 12.79 15.27
C GLY A 349 16.38 12.86 16.79
N TYR A 350 16.68 11.73 17.42
CA TYR A 350 17.02 11.64 18.84
C TYR A 350 18.18 12.54 19.27
N LYS A 351 19.10 12.90 18.37
CA LYS A 351 20.24 13.78 18.68
C LYS A 351 19.86 15.27 18.67
N VAL A 352 18.70 15.61 18.10
CA VAL A 352 18.22 16.99 17.93
C VAL A 352 16.77 17.19 18.39
N ALA A 353 16.23 16.23 19.15
CA ALA A 353 14.84 16.23 19.60
C ALA A 353 14.47 17.48 20.42
N ASP A 354 15.42 18.01 21.19
CA ASP A 354 15.30 19.29 21.91
C ASP A 354 14.99 20.45 20.96
N LYS A 355 15.76 20.57 19.88
CA LYS A 355 15.62 21.61 18.86
C LYS A 355 14.37 21.39 18.02
N MET A 356 14.00 20.13 17.76
CA MET A 356 12.76 19.81 17.07
C MET A 356 11.54 20.27 17.86
N ALA A 357 11.54 20.04 19.17
CA ALA A 357 10.46 20.49 20.05
C ALA A 357 10.37 22.03 20.11
N GLU A 358 11.50 22.73 20.19
CA GLU A 358 11.55 24.20 20.13
C GLU A 358 11.05 24.74 18.78
N HIS A 359 11.42 24.08 17.69
CA HIS A 359 10.98 24.46 16.35
C HIS A 359 9.50 24.13 16.08
N GLY A 360 8.97 23.11 16.75
CA GLY A 360 7.60 22.61 16.56
C GLY A 360 7.45 21.64 15.38
N VAL A 361 8.53 21.01 14.92
CA VAL A 361 8.51 20.01 13.84
C VAL A 361 8.24 18.61 14.40
N GLY A 362 7.47 17.81 13.67
CA GLY A 362 7.26 16.40 13.97
C GLY A 362 8.33 15.47 13.38
N GLY A 363 8.38 14.24 13.86
CA GLY A 363 9.27 13.20 13.35
C GLY A 363 8.49 11.97 12.88
N SER A 364 8.75 11.49 11.68
CA SER A 364 8.17 10.25 11.14
C SER A 364 9.32 9.31 10.83
N THR A 365 9.49 8.25 11.60
CA THR A 365 10.73 7.44 11.60
C THR A 365 10.50 5.96 11.35
N PHE A 366 11.58 5.23 11.06
CA PHE A 366 11.55 3.77 11.08
C PHE A 366 11.74 3.26 12.51
N SER A 367 11.13 2.13 12.81
CA SER A 367 11.29 1.50 14.12
C SER A 367 12.66 0.80 14.26
N ASP A 368 13.10 0.08 13.21
CA ASP A 368 14.35 -0.70 13.21
C ASP A 368 15.03 -0.87 11.83
N TRP A 369 14.71 -0.03 10.83
CA TRP A 369 15.28 -0.13 9.48
C TRP A 369 16.43 0.88 9.26
N TRP A 370 17.68 0.40 9.22
CA TRP A 370 18.89 1.21 8.95
C TRP A 370 20.10 0.36 8.52
N ALA A 371 21.32 0.91 8.58
CA ALA A 371 22.62 0.29 8.24
C ALA A 371 22.82 -0.13 6.76
N TYR A 372 22.00 0.37 5.84
CA TYR A 372 22.18 0.17 4.39
C TYR A 372 22.99 1.29 3.70
N LYS A 373 23.27 2.40 4.40
CA LYS A 373 24.12 3.52 3.97
C LYS A 373 24.96 4.06 5.12
N TYR A 374 25.94 4.90 4.80
CA TYR A 374 26.78 5.53 5.81
C TYR A 374 26.01 6.54 6.68
N GLU A 375 25.13 7.36 6.08
CA GLU A 375 24.32 8.35 6.80
C GLU A 375 23.30 7.77 7.79
N VAL A 376 23.10 6.45 7.80
CA VAL A 376 22.18 5.74 8.70
C VAL A 376 22.89 4.82 9.70
N ASN A 377 24.21 4.98 9.86
CA ASN A 377 25.02 4.08 10.69
C ASN A 377 24.80 4.28 12.21
N ASP A 378 24.41 5.48 12.61
CA ASP A 378 24.17 5.87 14.01
C ASP A 378 22.69 5.76 14.41
N ALA A 379 21.87 5.15 13.56
CA ALA A 379 20.47 4.89 13.85
C ALA A 379 20.32 3.89 15.01
N ILE A 380 19.33 4.14 15.87
CA ILE A 380 19.05 3.31 17.04
C ILE A 380 17.55 3.06 17.17
N PRO A 381 17.11 1.91 17.71
CA PRO A 381 15.69 1.60 17.84
C PRO A 381 14.97 2.49 18.88
N TYR A 382 15.73 3.22 19.70
CA TYR A 382 15.22 4.14 20.72
C TYR A 382 14.84 5.51 20.14
N ASN A 383 15.07 5.75 18.84
CA ASN A 383 14.91 7.06 18.21
C ASN A 383 13.51 7.67 18.46
N ALA A 384 12.46 6.91 18.14
CA ALA A 384 11.08 7.33 18.31
C ALA A 384 10.76 7.69 19.78
N ALA A 385 11.21 6.86 20.73
CA ALA A 385 10.94 7.06 22.15
C ALA A 385 11.68 8.27 22.73
N ILE A 386 12.94 8.49 22.33
CA ILE A 386 13.71 9.66 22.77
C ILE A 386 13.07 10.94 22.22
N MET A 387 12.70 10.98 20.94
CA MET A 387 12.00 12.13 20.35
C MET A 387 10.68 12.41 21.08
N ALA A 388 9.85 11.39 21.29
CA ALA A 388 8.58 11.53 22.00
C ALA A 388 8.78 12.04 23.44
N SER A 389 9.81 11.59 24.14
CA SER A 389 10.13 12.04 25.51
C SER A 389 10.48 13.53 25.60
N GLN A 390 10.90 14.16 24.50
CA GLN A 390 11.16 15.60 24.41
C GLN A 390 9.93 16.40 23.96
N GLY A 391 8.78 15.77 23.79
CA GLY A 391 7.53 16.42 23.36
C GLY A 391 7.37 16.55 21.85
N VAL A 392 8.20 15.88 21.05
CA VAL A 392 8.03 15.81 19.59
C VAL A 392 6.85 14.90 19.27
N THR A 393 5.97 15.32 18.34
CA THR A 393 4.95 14.43 17.77
C THR A 393 5.64 13.41 16.86
N VAL A 394 5.60 12.14 17.24
CA VAL A 394 6.31 11.06 16.54
C VAL A 394 5.35 10.10 15.85
N ALA A 395 5.59 9.83 14.58
CA ALA A 395 4.96 8.75 13.82
C ALA A 395 5.98 7.66 13.42
N ILE A 396 5.48 6.46 13.15
CA ILE A 396 6.24 5.39 12.48
C ILE A 396 5.72 5.26 11.05
N ASN A 397 6.61 5.30 10.07
CA ASN A 397 6.29 5.15 8.65
C ASN A 397 6.89 3.89 8.04
N SER A 398 6.44 3.56 6.83
CA SER A 398 6.86 2.32 6.18
C SER A 398 7.97 2.49 5.14
N ASP A 399 7.87 3.48 4.23
CA ASP A 399 8.63 3.58 2.98
C ASP A 399 8.63 2.29 2.09
N ASP A 400 7.84 1.27 2.46
CA ASP A 400 7.77 -0.04 1.83
C ASP A 400 6.34 -0.63 1.89
N SER A 401 5.98 -1.39 0.85
CA SER A 401 4.63 -1.94 0.66
C SER A 401 4.32 -3.21 1.47
N GLU A 402 5.33 -3.88 2.02
CA GLU A 402 5.16 -4.97 2.99
C GLU A 402 5.16 -4.44 4.42
N MET A 403 6.03 -3.48 4.74
CA MET A 403 6.08 -2.87 6.07
C MET A 403 4.81 -2.05 6.35
N SER A 404 4.24 -1.38 5.35
CA SER A 404 3.05 -0.54 5.52
C SER A 404 1.86 -1.32 6.09
N ARG A 405 1.63 -2.56 5.63
CA ARG A 405 0.59 -3.45 6.18
C ARG A 405 0.95 -4.07 7.53
N ARG A 406 2.10 -3.73 8.11
CA ARG A 406 2.62 -4.21 9.40
C ARG A 406 2.98 -3.07 10.35
N LEU A 407 2.55 -1.83 10.08
CA LEU A 407 2.84 -0.69 10.94
C LEU A 407 2.38 -0.89 12.39
N ASN A 408 1.34 -1.70 12.64
CA ASN A 408 0.96 -2.12 13.98
C ASN A 408 2.07 -2.87 14.74
N GLN A 409 2.85 -3.70 14.03
CA GLN A 409 4.01 -4.41 14.57
C GLN A 409 5.21 -3.48 14.71
N GLU A 410 5.37 -2.54 13.77
CA GLU A 410 6.41 -1.51 13.84
C GLU A 410 6.22 -0.59 15.07
N ALA A 411 4.98 -0.19 15.35
CA ALA A 411 4.62 0.51 16.58
C ALA A 411 4.98 -0.29 17.84
N ALA A 412 4.71 -1.59 17.85
CA ALA A 412 4.98 -2.46 19.01
C ALA A 412 6.47 -2.51 19.39
N LYS A 413 7.38 -2.32 18.42
CA LYS A 413 8.81 -2.25 18.69
C LYS A 413 9.19 -1.05 19.56
N THR A 414 8.43 0.04 19.53
CA THR A 414 8.69 1.21 20.40
C THR A 414 8.39 0.91 21.87
N VAL A 415 7.46 -0.01 22.16
CA VAL A 415 7.25 -0.57 23.50
C VAL A 415 8.47 -1.39 23.92
N LYS A 416 8.94 -2.28 23.03
CA LYS A 416 10.06 -3.19 23.31
C LYS A 416 11.37 -2.45 23.59
N TYR A 417 11.72 -1.48 22.76
CA TYR A 417 12.99 -0.77 22.85
C TYR A 417 12.88 0.45 23.76
N GLY A 418 11.87 1.29 23.56
CA GLY A 418 11.73 2.57 24.25
C GLY A 418 10.98 2.55 25.56
N GLY A 419 10.30 1.44 25.91
CA GLY A 419 9.42 1.39 27.08
C GLY A 419 8.21 2.32 26.98
N VAL A 420 7.86 2.75 25.77
CA VAL A 420 6.66 3.56 25.49
C VAL A 420 5.42 2.73 25.85
N SER A 421 4.38 3.35 26.41
CA SER A 421 3.14 2.63 26.69
C SER A 421 2.49 2.14 25.41
N GLU A 422 1.70 1.08 25.48
CA GLU A 422 1.03 0.52 24.30
C GLU A 422 0.08 1.54 23.64
N GLU A 423 -0.59 2.37 24.43
CA GLU A 423 -1.46 3.43 23.93
C GLU A 423 -0.66 4.48 23.14
N GLU A 424 0.48 4.94 23.67
CA GLU A 424 1.33 5.90 22.97
C GLU A 424 1.98 5.27 21.72
N ALA A 425 2.38 3.99 21.78
CA ALA A 425 2.86 3.27 20.62
C ALA A 425 1.80 3.18 19.52
N TRP A 426 0.53 2.90 19.89
CA TRP A 426 -0.56 2.86 18.92
C TRP A 426 -0.83 4.23 18.28
N LYS A 427 -0.75 5.32 19.05
CA LYS A 427 -0.84 6.70 18.53
C LYS A 427 0.20 6.97 17.45
N MET A 428 1.41 6.39 17.51
CA MET A 428 2.46 6.61 16.51
C MET A 428 2.10 6.11 15.10
N VAL A 429 1.07 5.28 14.94
CA VAL A 429 0.61 4.80 13.62
C VAL A 429 -0.84 5.18 13.32
N THR A 430 -1.44 6.05 14.15
CA THR A 430 -2.83 6.47 14.03
C THR A 430 -2.98 7.97 14.31
N LEU A 431 -3.07 8.38 15.57
CA LEU A 431 -3.34 9.78 15.93
C LEU A 431 -2.18 10.73 15.60
N ASN A 432 -0.93 10.31 15.81
CA ASN A 432 0.22 11.14 15.54
C ASN A 432 0.40 11.43 14.05
N PRO A 433 0.38 10.43 13.14
CA PRO A 433 0.37 10.74 11.71
C PRO A 433 -0.87 11.56 11.29
N ALA A 434 -2.04 11.37 11.91
CA ALA A 434 -3.18 12.27 11.67
C ALA A 434 -2.86 13.72 12.04
N LYS A 435 -2.21 13.97 13.19
CA LYS A 435 -1.78 15.32 13.61
C LYS A 435 -0.73 15.91 12.66
N LEU A 436 0.25 15.11 12.26
CA LEU A 436 1.30 15.54 11.32
C LEU A 436 0.71 15.92 9.96
N LEU A 437 -0.38 15.26 9.55
CA LEU A 437 -1.09 15.54 8.31
C LEU A 437 -2.22 16.58 8.46
N HIS A 438 -2.44 17.12 9.66
CA HIS A 438 -3.56 18.01 10.03
C HIS A 438 -4.95 17.43 9.68
N LEU A 439 -5.15 16.16 10.04
CA LEU A 439 -6.38 15.37 9.83
C LEU A 439 -6.97 14.85 11.15
N ASP A 440 -6.38 15.22 12.29
CA ASP A 440 -6.74 14.71 13.62
C ASP A 440 -8.08 15.24 14.14
N ASP A 441 -8.71 16.20 13.48
CA ASP A 441 -10.11 16.56 13.71
C ASP A 441 -11.08 15.54 13.11
N ARG A 442 -10.64 14.77 12.08
CA ARG A 442 -11.48 13.85 11.30
C ARG A 442 -11.21 12.38 11.56
N VAL A 443 -9.94 11.99 11.72
CA VAL A 443 -9.50 10.58 11.82
C VAL A 443 -8.43 10.41 12.93
N GLY A 444 -7.82 9.22 13.01
CA GLY A 444 -6.71 8.92 13.93
C GLY A 444 -7.11 8.52 15.36
N SER A 445 -8.39 8.58 15.71
CA SER A 445 -8.91 8.16 17.02
C SER A 445 -10.37 7.71 16.93
N ILE A 446 -10.84 6.95 17.92
CA ILE A 446 -12.26 6.58 18.05
C ILE A 446 -12.94 7.59 18.97
N LYS A 447 -13.60 8.57 18.36
CA LYS A 447 -14.33 9.64 19.05
C LYS A 447 -15.65 9.92 18.33
N GLU A 448 -16.71 10.17 19.09
CA GLU A 448 -18.00 10.56 18.51
C GLU A 448 -17.86 11.78 17.59
N GLY A 449 -18.50 11.71 16.41
CA GLY A 449 -18.46 12.75 15.39
C GLY A 449 -17.32 12.62 14.37
N LYS A 450 -16.24 11.90 14.70
CA LYS A 450 -15.17 11.58 13.75
C LYS A 450 -15.62 10.62 12.66
N GLU A 451 -14.88 10.61 11.57
CA GLU A 451 -15.14 9.69 10.47
C GLU A 451 -14.84 8.25 10.88
N ALA A 452 -15.65 7.32 10.38
CA ALA A 452 -15.56 5.91 10.74
C ALA A 452 -14.51 5.17 9.91
N ASP A 453 -13.26 5.61 10.06
CA ASP A 453 -12.06 4.91 9.59
C ASP A 453 -11.56 4.02 10.74
N VAL A 454 -12.03 2.77 10.78
CA VAL A 454 -11.83 1.86 11.92
C VAL A 454 -11.43 0.47 11.49
N VAL A 455 -10.74 -0.25 12.38
CA VAL A 455 -10.29 -1.62 12.15
C VAL A 455 -10.72 -2.49 13.33
N LEU A 456 -11.37 -3.61 13.01
CA LEU A 456 -11.63 -4.69 13.96
C LEU A 456 -10.50 -5.71 13.84
N TRP A 457 -9.79 -5.98 14.93
CA TRP A 457 -8.68 -6.91 15.01
C TRP A 457 -9.07 -8.19 15.72
N THR A 458 -8.54 -9.32 15.26
CA THR A 458 -8.79 -10.64 15.87
C THR A 458 -8.13 -10.82 17.24
N ASP A 459 -7.15 -9.98 17.59
CA ASP A 459 -6.32 -10.07 18.79
C ASP A 459 -5.76 -8.67 19.11
N HIS A 460 -4.98 -8.55 20.18
CA HIS A 460 -4.33 -7.30 20.60
C HIS A 460 -3.58 -6.63 19.44
N PRO A 461 -3.85 -5.37 19.07
CA PRO A 461 -3.42 -4.79 17.79
C PRO A 461 -1.89 -4.72 17.61
N LEU A 462 -1.13 -4.59 18.71
CA LEU A 462 0.34 -4.61 18.70
C LEU A 462 0.96 -6.03 18.62
N SER A 463 0.15 -7.09 18.61
CA SER A 463 0.61 -8.48 18.54
C SER A 463 0.98 -8.89 17.11
N VAL A 464 2.02 -9.71 16.97
CA VAL A 464 2.37 -10.35 15.70
C VAL A 464 1.29 -11.35 15.21
N TYR A 465 0.41 -11.79 16.11
CA TYR A 465 -0.72 -12.68 15.78
C TYR A 465 -1.97 -11.94 15.34
N ALA A 466 -2.05 -10.62 15.59
CA ALA A 466 -3.20 -9.82 15.22
C ALA A 466 -3.36 -9.75 13.70
N ARG A 467 -4.61 -9.88 13.27
CA ARG A 467 -5.03 -9.72 11.87
C ARG A 467 -6.22 -8.79 11.85
N ALA A 468 -6.26 -7.88 10.86
CA ALA A 468 -7.48 -7.13 10.60
C ALA A 468 -8.56 -8.14 10.18
N GLU A 469 -9.67 -8.17 10.90
CA GLU A 469 -10.87 -8.91 10.52
C GLU A 469 -11.71 -8.07 9.55
N LYS A 470 -11.85 -6.77 9.84
CA LYS A 470 -12.54 -5.78 9.01
C LYS A 470 -11.79 -4.46 9.03
N THR A 471 -11.67 -3.82 7.88
CA THR A 471 -11.13 -2.45 7.73
C THR A 471 -12.17 -1.59 7.04
N LEU A 472 -12.56 -0.51 7.71
CA LEU A 472 -13.59 0.41 7.28
C LEU A 472 -12.98 1.76 6.96
N ILE A 473 -13.50 2.41 5.92
CA ILE A 473 -13.22 3.81 5.59
C ILE A 473 -14.58 4.48 5.46
N GLN A 474 -14.81 5.54 6.24
CA GLN A 474 -16.08 6.26 6.28
C GLN A 474 -17.29 5.31 6.42
N GLY A 475 -17.15 4.29 7.28
CA GLY A 475 -18.20 3.30 7.55
C GLY A 475 -18.52 2.31 6.43
N ALA A 476 -17.78 2.35 5.31
CA ALA A 476 -17.83 1.33 4.26
C ALA A 476 -16.77 0.26 4.52
N VAL A 477 -17.12 -1.02 4.38
CA VAL A 477 -16.19 -2.14 4.59
C VAL A 477 -15.37 -2.36 3.31
N TYR A 478 -14.10 -1.95 3.33
CA TYR A 478 -13.18 -2.12 2.19
C TYR A 478 -12.37 -3.41 2.28
N PHE A 479 -12.19 -3.95 3.49
CA PHE A 479 -11.63 -5.27 3.69
C PHE A 479 -12.44 -6.05 4.73
N ASP A 480 -12.66 -7.33 4.44
CA ASP A 480 -13.33 -8.29 5.30
C ASP A 480 -12.69 -9.66 5.09
N MET A 481 -12.22 -10.30 6.15
CA MET A 481 -11.45 -11.55 6.08
C MET A 481 -12.25 -12.70 5.44
N GLU A 482 -13.57 -12.77 5.64
CA GLU A 482 -14.41 -13.82 5.03
C GLU A 482 -14.66 -13.55 3.55
N THR A 483 -14.78 -12.28 3.17
CA THR A 483 -14.92 -11.85 1.78
C THR A 483 -13.63 -12.08 1.01
N ASP A 484 -12.47 -11.80 1.62
CA ASP A 484 -11.17 -12.12 1.04
C ASP A 484 -11.01 -13.63 0.77
N LYS A 485 -11.41 -14.52 1.70
CA LYS A 485 -11.42 -15.97 1.45
C LYS A 485 -12.25 -16.33 0.21
N LYS A 486 -13.45 -15.75 0.08
CA LYS A 486 -14.32 -15.94 -1.09
C LYS A 486 -13.68 -15.39 -2.37
N HIS A 487 -13.02 -14.23 -2.30
CA HIS A 487 -12.27 -13.66 -3.43
C HIS A 487 -11.18 -14.62 -3.90
N ARG A 488 -10.38 -15.19 -3.00
CA ARG A 488 -9.32 -16.15 -3.37
C ARG A 488 -9.87 -17.38 -4.10
N GLU A 489 -11.00 -17.90 -3.64
CA GLU A 489 -11.69 -19.03 -4.29
C GLU A 489 -12.24 -18.63 -5.67
N ALA A 490 -12.88 -17.47 -5.78
CA ALA A 490 -13.40 -16.94 -7.05
C ALA A 490 -12.29 -16.70 -8.06
N ILE A 491 -11.18 -16.05 -7.66
CA ILE A 491 -9.99 -15.80 -8.49
C ILE A 491 -9.41 -17.13 -9.00
N LYS A 492 -9.32 -18.15 -8.14
CA LYS A 492 -8.82 -19.47 -8.51
C LYS A 492 -9.71 -20.14 -9.55
N LYS A 493 -11.03 -20.04 -9.38
CA LYS A 493 -12.03 -20.56 -10.32
C LYS A 493 -11.98 -19.83 -11.67
N GLU A 494 -12.02 -18.51 -11.65
CA GLU A 494 -11.95 -17.65 -12.85
C GLU A 494 -10.64 -17.88 -13.61
N ARG A 495 -9.50 -17.92 -12.92
CA ARG A 495 -8.22 -18.24 -13.56
C ARG A 495 -8.26 -19.61 -14.25
N SER A 496 -8.88 -20.62 -13.63
CA SER A 496 -9.02 -21.95 -14.23
C SER A 496 -9.91 -21.93 -15.47
N GLU A 497 -11.01 -21.19 -15.42
CA GLU A 497 -11.95 -21.00 -16.52
C GLU A 497 -11.29 -20.28 -17.71
N LEU A 498 -10.60 -19.16 -17.48
CA LEU A 498 -9.87 -18.42 -18.51
C LEU A 498 -8.78 -19.28 -19.17
N ILE A 499 -8.02 -20.07 -18.39
CA ILE A 499 -7.01 -20.96 -18.96
C ILE A 499 -7.67 -22.05 -19.82
N SER A 500 -8.80 -22.61 -19.39
CA SER A 500 -9.54 -23.61 -20.17
C SER A 500 -10.03 -23.02 -21.50
N MET A 501 -10.53 -21.78 -21.50
CA MET A 501 -10.93 -21.06 -22.73
C MET A 501 -9.73 -20.82 -23.67
N MET A 502 -8.60 -20.38 -23.13
CA MET A 502 -7.37 -20.19 -23.93
C MET A 502 -6.88 -21.49 -24.55
N LEU A 503 -7.01 -22.63 -23.84
CA LEU A 503 -6.62 -23.95 -24.33
C LEU A 503 -7.59 -24.47 -25.40
N LYS A 504 -8.91 -24.28 -25.24
CA LYS A 504 -9.93 -24.59 -26.26
C LYS A 504 -9.65 -23.78 -27.54
N ALA A 505 -9.46 -22.47 -27.40
CA ALA A 505 -9.13 -21.58 -28.53
C ALA A 505 -7.85 -21.99 -29.26
N LYS A 506 -6.76 -22.26 -28.52
CA LYS A 506 -5.51 -22.81 -29.11
C LYS A 506 -5.76 -24.13 -29.82
N GLY A 507 -6.55 -25.01 -29.21
CA GLY A 507 -6.92 -26.31 -29.74
C GLY A 507 -7.70 -26.23 -31.06
N ASN A 508 -8.47 -25.16 -31.25
CA ASN A 508 -9.26 -24.92 -32.46
C ASN A 508 -8.46 -24.20 -33.55
N GLY A 509 -7.21 -23.81 -33.28
CA GLY A 509 -6.34 -23.13 -34.24
C GLY A 509 -6.31 -21.61 -34.10
N GLY A 510 -6.82 -21.08 -32.98
CA GLY A 510 -6.72 -19.65 -32.65
C GLY A 510 -5.28 -19.16 -32.60
N LYS A 511 -5.09 -17.86 -32.88
CA LYS A 511 -3.78 -17.21 -32.81
C LYS A 511 -3.22 -17.32 -31.40
N THR A 512 -1.94 -17.64 -31.27
CA THR A 512 -1.26 -17.76 -29.97
C THR A 512 -0.15 -16.74 -29.85
N GLN A 513 0.13 -16.31 -28.63
CA GLN A 513 1.29 -15.52 -28.27
C GLN A 513 2.01 -16.16 -27.09
N LYS A 514 3.32 -15.89 -26.95
CA LYS A 514 4.05 -16.28 -25.74
C LYS A 514 3.50 -15.48 -24.56
N ALA A 515 3.41 -16.12 -23.40
CA ALA A 515 3.08 -15.43 -22.16
C ALA A 515 4.13 -14.33 -21.91
N LYS A 516 3.67 -13.09 -21.78
CA LYS A 516 4.49 -11.97 -21.31
C LYS A 516 4.22 -11.82 -19.83
N GLN A 517 5.27 -11.92 -19.02
CA GLN A 517 5.17 -11.58 -17.62
C GLN A 517 5.35 -10.08 -17.48
N THR A 518 4.32 -9.39 -17.00
CA THR A 518 4.43 -8.00 -16.55
C THR A 518 4.75 -8.03 -15.06
N LYS A 519 5.92 -7.50 -14.68
CA LYS A 519 6.20 -7.17 -13.28
C LYS A 519 5.88 -5.70 -13.12
N LYS A 520 4.90 -5.34 -12.27
CA LYS A 520 4.75 -3.96 -11.84
C LYS A 520 6.03 -3.57 -11.08
N PRO A 521 6.64 -2.41 -11.37
CA PRO A 521 7.77 -1.92 -10.58
C PRO A 521 7.30 -1.68 -9.15
N LYS A 522 8.18 -1.93 -8.17
CA LYS A 522 8.00 -1.42 -6.82
C LYS A 522 8.73 -0.08 -6.75
N PHE A 523 8.00 0.95 -6.36
CA PHE A 523 8.58 2.27 -6.18
C PHE A 523 9.11 2.44 -4.76
N GLU A 524 10.26 3.07 -4.66
CA GLU A 524 10.92 3.47 -3.41
C GLU A 524 11.46 4.90 -3.55
N CYS A 525 11.98 5.45 -2.45
CA CYS A 525 12.53 6.80 -2.38
C CYS A 525 13.50 7.18 -3.51
N GLU A 526 14.22 6.22 -4.09
CA GLU A 526 15.24 6.46 -5.13
C GLU A 526 14.76 6.14 -6.56
N THR A 527 13.54 5.61 -6.73
CA THR A 527 13.04 5.27 -8.06
C THR A 527 12.75 6.53 -8.87
N LEU A 528 13.17 6.56 -10.14
CA LEU A 528 12.84 7.63 -11.09
C LEU A 528 11.36 7.57 -11.46
#